data_AF-A0A4D7CBR0-F1
#
_entry.id   AF-A0A4D7CBR0-F1
#
_cell.length_a   1.000
_cell.length_b   1.000
_cell.length_c   1.000
_cell.angle_alpha   90.00
_cell.angle_beta   90.00
_cell.angle_gamma   90.00
#
_symmetry.space_group_name_H-M   'P 1'
#
loop_
_entity.id
_entity.type
_entity.pdbx_description
1 polymer ?
#
loop_
_entity_poly.entity_id
_entity_poly.type
_entity_poly.pdbx_seq_one_letter_code
_entity_poly.pdbx_strand_id
1 'polypeptide(L)'
;MSQERKRQWRSALADALGFVKGELPARAAEAIAAHAHASERLTAWTQLGGALLFLLIYLATPARFSVEAVYEPAPLALMLYAGFVAARLWLAYRTTVPVLVQAGAIVMDFALLYGLIALLPLAYHAPLALALKHTAFAYAFALVALRALRLEPGWVAFSGGVAATGWALLAFIAAQAPGALTADPIAYFTAPHVLPAAEFDRVAALLAVTAVLWLAVRRGRVLVYKAFISDAATRELSRFFSPELAKRIATGSDATIPGVAEMRDAAVIFSTCAGSPTCPAA
;
A
#
# COMPACT_ATOMS: atom_id res chain seq x y z
N MET A 1 -17.21 30.27 -9.06
CA MET A 1 -16.63 29.23 -8.17
C MET A 1 -15.13 29.52 -7.99
N SER A 2 -14.74 30.18 -6.89
CA SER A 2 -13.43 30.84 -6.75
C SER A 2 -12.25 29.86 -6.61
N GLN A 3 -11.07 30.29 -7.06
CA GLN A 3 -9.81 29.53 -7.08
C GLN A 3 -9.37 29.04 -5.70
N GLU A 4 -9.69 29.79 -4.64
CA GLU A 4 -9.40 29.41 -3.25
C GLU A 4 -10.17 28.16 -2.83
N ARG A 5 -11.45 28.06 -3.20
CA ARG A 5 -12.26 26.88 -2.87
C ARG A 5 -11.74 25.63 -3.56
N LYS A 6 -11.20 25.76 -4.78
CA LYS A 6 -10.53 24.65 -5.50
C LYS A 6 -9.21 24.24 -4.83
N ARG A 7 -8.42 25.20 -4.34
CA ARG A 7 -7.18 24.91 -3.58
C ARG A 7 -7.47 24.21 -2.27
N GLN A 8 -8.44 24.71 -1.51
CA GLN A 8 -8.84 24.16 -0.22
C GLN A 8 -9.47 22.76 -0.35
N TRP A 9 -10.27 22.53 -1.39
CA TRP A 9 -10.78 21.18 -1.71
C TRP A 9 -9.65 20.23 -2.13
N ARG A 10 -8.69 20.69 -2.91
CA ARG A 10 -7.53 19.88 -3.32
C ARG A 10 -6.64 19.52 -2.14
N SER A 11 -6.39 20.44 -1.21
CA SER A 11 -5.62 20.16 0.01
C SER A 11 -6.37 19.22 0.94
N ALA A 12 -7.68 19.44 1.14
CA ALA A 12 -8.51 18.54 1.94
C ALA A 12 -8.61 17.12 1.35
N LEU A 13 -8.67 17.00 0.02
CA LEU A 13 -8.70 15.71 -0.66
C LEU A 13 -7.32 15.03 -0.64
N ALA A 14 -6.24 15.80 -0.73
CA ALA A 14 -4.87 15.31 -0.56
C ALA A 14 -4.62 14.82 0.87
N ASP A 15 -5.07 15.58 1.88
CA ASP A 15 -5.00 15.22 3.30
C ASP A 15 -5.89 14.00 3.62
N ALA A 16 -7.08 13.93 3.03
CA ALA A 16 -7.97 12.77 3.14
C ALA A 16 -7.31 11.53 2.52
N LEU A 17 -6.73 11.65 1.33
CA LEU A 17 -5.96 10.59 0.67
C LEU A 17 -4.60 10.33 1.35
N GLY A 18 -4.21 11.09 2.37
CA GLY A 18 -2.99 10.90 3.15
C GLY A 18 -1.70 11.36 2.46
N PHE A 19 -1.78 12.23 1.46
CA PHE A 19 -0.66 13.01 0.93
C PHE A 19 -0.36 14.19 1.87
N VAL A 20 0.01 13.91 3.13
CA VAL A 20 0.32 14.96 4.09
C VAL A 20 1.63 15.65 3.71
N LYS A 21 1.54 16.92 3.26
CA LYS A 21 2.61 17.92 3.36
C LYS A 21 2.17 18.95 4.42
N GLY A 22 2.33 18.59 5.69
CA GLY A 22 2.24 19.54 6.79
C GLY A 22 3.63 20.12 7.06
N GLU A 23 3.72 21.41 7.41
CA GLU A 23 4.97 22.03 7.86
C GLU A 23 5.41 21.37 9.18
N LEU A 24 6.28 20.37 9.06
CA LEU A 24 6.93 19.73 10.19
C LEU A 24 8.10 20.61 10.66
N PRO A 25 8.36 20.71 11.98
CA PRO A 25 9.59 21.29 12.49
C PRO A 25 10.80 20.67 11.77
N ALA A 26 11.79 21.49 11.37
CA ALA A 26 12.87 21.07 10.47
C ALA A 26 13.57 19.75 10.87
N ARG A 27 13.73 19.49 12.19
CA ARG A 27 14.29 18.24 12.71
C ARG A 27 13.40 17.00 12.50
N ALA A 28 12.08 17.15 12.64
CA ALA A 28 11.13 16.07 12.33
C ALA A 28 11.07 15.83 10.81
N ALA A 29 11.19 16.89 10.00
CA ALA A 29 11.26 16.78 8.55
C ALA A 29 12.54 16.03 8.07
N GLU A 30 13.70 16.28 8.68
CA GLU A 30 14.96 15.56 8.39
C GLU A 30 14.90 14.07 8.79
N ALA A 31 14.34 13.76 9.96
CA ALA A 31 14.16 12.37 10.40
C ALA A 31 13.20 11.58 9.47
N ILE A 32 12.14 12.24 8.97
CA ILE A 32 11.20 11.66 8.00
C ILE A 32 11.83 11.56 6.60
N ALA A 33 12.67 12.52 6.19
CA ALA A 33 13.37 12.50 4.91
C ALA A 33 14.37 11.34 4.82
N ALA A 34 15.11 11.05 5.91
CA ALA A 34 15.97 9.87 6.00
C ALA A 34 15.18 8.54 5.88
N HIS A 35 13.88 8.53 6.22
CA HIS A 35 12.99 7.38 6.07
C HIS A 35 12.35 7.23 4.68
N ALA A 36 12.30 8.29 3.87
CA ALA A 36 11.74 8.24 2.51
C ALA A 36 12.49 7.23 1.61
N HIS A 37 13.82 7.15 1.73
CA HIS A 37 14.65 6.20 0.98
C HIS A 37 14.52 4.74 1.46
N ALA A 38 14.16 4.51 2.72
CA ALA A 38 13.87 3.16 3.22
C ALA A 38 12.49 2.70 2.72
N SER A 39 11.51 3.61 2.70
CA SER A 39 10.15 3.33 2.22
C SER A 39 10.11 3.03 0.71
N GLU A 40 10.89 3.74 -0.11
CA GLU A 40 11.03 3.42 -1.55
C GLU A 40 11.58 2.02 -1.79
N ARG A 41 12.62 1.62 -1.05
CA ARG A 41 13.19 0.26 -1.13
C ARG A 41 12.19 -0.80 -0.67
N LEU A 42 11.48 -0.55 0.43
CA LEU A 42 10.42 -1.45 0.92
C LEU A 42 9.33 -1.65 -0.14
N THR A 43 8.98 -0.60 -0.87
CA THR A 43 7.97 -0.65 -1.95
C THR A 43 8.41 -1.53 -3.12
N ALA A 44 9.68 -1.44 -3.50
CA ALA A 44 10.21 -2.28 -4.56
C ALA A 44 10.25 -3.75 -4.13
N TRP A 45 10.60 -4.02 -2.87
CA TRP A 45 10.60 -5.36 -2.29
C TRP A 45 9.20 -5.96 -2.12
N THR A 46 8.19 -5.20 -1.71
CA THR A 46 6.81 -5.69 -1.62
C THR A 46 6.28 -6.10 -3.00
N GLN A 47 6.65 -5.34 -4.04
CA GLN A 47 6.25 -5.66 -5.41
C GLN A 47 6.99 -6.88 -5.97
N LEU A 48 8.28 -7.03 -5.68
CA LEU A 48 9.03 -8.24 -6.01
C LEU A 48 8.47 -9.47 -5.29
N GLY A 49 8.12 -9.34 -4.01
CA GLY A 49 7.44 -10.40 -3.26
C GLY A 49 6.09 -10.80 -3.88
N GLY A 50 5.30 -9.81 -4.33
CA GLY A 50 4.06 -10.05 -5.06
C GLY A 50 4.28 -10.78 -6.39
N ALA A 51 5.31 -10.42 -7.16
CA ALA A 51 5.67 -11.11 -8.40
C ALA A 51 6.14 -12.53 -8.17
N LEU A 52 6.96 -12.75 -7.14
CA LEU A 52 7.38 -14.09 -6.75
C LEU A 52 6.18 -14.93 -6.32
N LEU A 53 5.24 -14.36 -5.57
CA LEU A 53 4.01 -15.05 -5.19
C LEU A 53 3.20 -15.49 -6.42
N PHE A 54 2.98 -14.61 -7.40
CA PHE A 54 2.27 -14.97 -8.63
C PHE A 54 3.01 -16.04 -9.44
N LEU A 55 4.33 -15.95 -9.52
CA LEU A 55 5.15 -16.98 -10.17
C LEU A 55 5.01 -18.33 -9.48
N LEU A 56 5.04 -18.36 -8.14
CA LEU A 56 4.86 -19.59 -7.37
C LEU A 56 3.47 -20.18 -7.55
N ILE A 57 2.41 -19.36 -7.53
CA ILE A 57 1.03 -19.79 -7.80
C ILE A 57 0.94 -20.41 -9.20
N TYR A 58 1.54 -19.77 -10.20
CA TYR A 58 1.56 -20.28 -11.58
C TYR A 58 2.28 -21.64 -11.66
N LEU A 59 3.48 -21.76 -11.09
CA LEU A 59 4.24 -23.01 -11.08
C LEU A 59 3.54 -24.13 -10.28
N ALA A 60 2.82 -23.77 -9.21
CA ALA A 60 2.10 -24.71 -8.36
C ALA A 60 0.75 -25.16 -8.96
N THR A 61 0.22 -24.44 -9.94
CA THR A 61 -1.05 -24.77 -10.61
C THR A 61 -0.72 -25.56 -11.88
N PRO A 62 -0.88 -26.89 -11.90
CA PRO A 62 -0.58 -27.67 -13.09
C PRO A 62 -1.47 -27.20 -14.24
N ALA A 63 -0.92 -27.08 -15.44
CA ALA A 63 -1.68 -26.77 -16.65
C ALA A 63 -2.72 -27.87 -16.87
N ARG A 64 -3.97 -27.62 -16.48
CA ARG A 64 -5.07 -28.59 -16.57
C ARG A 64 -6.19 -28.04 -17.45
N PHE A 65 -5.89 -27.69 -18.69
CA PHE A 65 -6.87 -27.72 -19.77
C PHE A 65 -6.14 -28.13 -21.06
N SER A 66 -6.05 -29.43 -21.27
CA SER A 66 -5.63 -30.04 -22.53
C SER A 66 -6.75 -29.91 -23.55
N VAL A 67 -6.88 -28.72 -24.12
CA VAL A 67 -7.50 -28.51 -25.43
C VAL A 67 -6.43 -27.79 -26.22
N GLU A 68 -6.18 -28.22 -27.46
CA GLU A 68 -5.13 -27.74 -28.38
C GLU A 68 -5.04 -26.19 -28.41
N ALA A 69 -4.38 -25.62 -27.42
CA ALA A 69 -4.17 -24.19 -27.33
C ALA A 69 -2.96 -23.89 -28.21
N VAL A 70 -3.21 -23.22 -29.33
CA VAL A 70 -2.14 -22.76 -30.25
C VAL A 70 -1.18 -21.80 -29.53
N TYR A 71 -1.64 -21.15 -28.46
CA TYR A 71 -0.89 -20.12 -27.73
C TYR A 71 -1.29 -20.06 -26.25
N GLU A 72 -0.30 -20.06 -25.34
CA GLU A 72 -0.51 -19.81 -23.91
C GLU A 72 -0.10 -18.36 -23.56
N PRO A 73 -1.05 -17.44 -23.29
CA PRO A 73 -0.73 -16.04 -22.96
C PRO A 73 -0.09 -15.85 -21.58
N ALA A 74 -0.25 -16.82 -20.67
CA ALA A 74 0.19 -16.70 -19.28
C ALA A 74 1.72 -16.60 -19.11
N PRO A 75 2.56 -17.46 -19.74
CA PRO A 75 4.02 -17.30 -19.71
C PRO A 75 4.49 -15.92 -20.20
N LEU A 76 3.94 -15.41 -21.31
CA LEU A 76 4.32 -14.10 -21.84
C LEU A 76 3.96 -12.99 -20.85
N ALA A 77 2.76 -13.02 -20.27
CA ALA A 77 2.34 -12.05 -19.26
C ALA A 77 3.26 -12.08 -18.03
N LEU A 78 3.67 -13.26 -17.57
CA LEU A 78 4.63 -13.40 -16.47
C LEU A 78 6.01 -12.85 -16.83
N MET A 79 6.51 -13.09 -18.04
CA MET A 79 7.79 -12.53 -18.50
C MET A 79 7.74 -11.00 -18.57
N LEU A 80 6.67 -10.43 -19.12
CA LEU A 80 6.46 -8.98 -19.16
C LEU A 80 6.35 -8.41 -17.75
N TYR A 81 5.63 -9.08 -16.85
CA TYR A 81 5.51 -8.66 -15.46
C TYR A 81 6.86 -8.70 -14.74
N ALA A 82 7.61 -9.77 -14.89
CA ALA A 82 8.93 -9.94 -14.27
C ALA A 82 9.92 -8.88 -14.78
N GLY A 83 9.95 -8.64 -16.09
CA GLY A 83 10.78 -7.58 -16.69
C GLY A 83 10.40 -6.19 -16.19
N PHE A 84 9.11 -5.92 -16.07
CA PHE A 84 8.60 -4.66 -15.53
C PHE A 84 8.98 -4.46 -14.05
N VAL A 85 8.80 -5.49 -13.21
CA VAL A 85 9.19 -5.44 -11.79
C VAL A 85 10.70 -5.27 -11.65
N ALA A 86 11.51 -5.96 -12.46
CA ALA A 86 12.97 -5.81 -12.48
C ALA A 86 13.40 -4.39 -12.87
N ALA A 87 12.80 -3.81 -13.91
CA ALA A 87 13.07 -2.44 -14.34
C ALA A 87 12.71 -1.43 -13.23
N ARG A 88 11.58 -1.64 -12.55
CA ARG A 88 11.13 -0.80 -11.44
C ARG A 88 12.07 -0.89 -10.24
N LEU A 89 12.53 -2.10 -9.89
CA LEU A 89 13.51 -2.33 -8.84
C LEU A 89 14.83 -1.64 -9.17
N TRP A 90 15.32 -1.80 -10.39
CA TRP A 90 16.54 -1.15 -10.86
C TRP A 90 16.47 0.38 -10.77
N LEU A 91 15.33 0.97 -11.18
CA LEU A 91 15.11 2.41 -11.08
C LEU A 91 15.05 2.90 -9.62
N ALA A 92 14.43 2.11 -8.74
CA ALA A 92 14.32 2.42 -7.31
C ALA A 92 15.69 2.43 -6.58
N TYR A 93 16.67 1.67 -7.08
CA TYR A 93 18.04 1.72 -6.55
C TYR A 93 18.87 2.89 -7.10
N ARG A 94 18.47 3.50 -8.22
CA ARG A 94 19.25 4.55 -8.89
C ARG A 94 18.70 5.96 -8.69
N THR A 95 17.40 6.10 -8.44
CA THR A 95 16.74 7.41 -8.42
C THR A 95 15.54 7.41 -7.47
N THR A 96 15.17 8.59 -6.98
CA THR A 96 13.84 8.80 -6.37
C THR A 96 12.78 8.71 -7.46
N VAL A 97 11.76 7.87 -7.26
CA VAL A 97 10.82 7.56 -8.34
C VAL A 97 9.73 8.64 -8.36
N PRO A 98 9.58 9.42 -9.45
CA PRO A 98 8.60 10.49 -9.49
C PRO A 98 7.17 9.93 -9.39
N VAL A 99 6.27 10.72 -8.80
CA VAL A 99 4.86 10.36 -8.56
C VAL A 99 4.18 9.83 -9.83
N LEU A 100 4.46 10.43 -10.98
CA LEU A 100 3.87 10.01 -12.26
C LEU A 100 4.30 8.60 -12.67
N VAL A 101 5.58 8.25 -12.46
CA VAL A 101 6.08 6.89 -12.74
C VAL A 101 5.45 5.88 -11.79
N GLN A 102 5.24 6.24 -10.52
CA GLN A 102 4.53 5.37 -9.57
C GLN A 102 3.08 5.11 -10.00
N ALA A 103 2.36 6.16 -10.43
CA ALA A 103 0.99 6.06 -10.91
C ALA A 103 0.90 5.22 -12.19
N GLY A 104 1.73 5.52 -13.20
CA GLY A 104 1.76 4.78 -14.46
C GLY A 104 2.09 3.30 -14.25
N ALA A 105 2.93 3.01 -13.26
CA ALA A 105 3.30 1.65 -12.95
C ALA A 105 2.20 0.86 -12.23
N ILE A 106 1.32 1.52 -11.46
CA ILE A 106 0.07 0.90 -10.96
C ILE A 106 -0.87 0.60 -12.13
N VAL A 107 -1.04 1.55 -13.05
CA VAL A 107 -1.86 1.35 -14.25
C VAL A 107 -1.35 0.17 -15.07
N MET A 108 -0.03 0.04 -15.23
CA MET A 108 0.59 -1.08 -15.93
C MET A 108 0.31 -2.43 -15.24
N ASP A 109 0.39 -2.51 -13.91
CA ASP A 109 0.09 -3.75 -13.16
C ASP A 109 -1.32 -4.26 -13.48
N PHE A 110 -2.33 -3.38 -13.46
CA PHE A 110 -3.71 -3.73 -13.79
C PHE A 110 -3.94 -3.94 -15.29
N ALA A 111 -3.27 -3.18 -16.14
CA ALA A 111 -3.33 -3.39 -17.59
C ALA A 111 -2.81 -4.76 -17.98
N LEU A 112 -1.74 -5.23 -17.33
CA LEU A 112 -1.20 -6.57 -17.56
C LEU A 112 -2.14 -7.66 -17.05
N LEU A 113 -2.70 -7.49 -15.84
CA LEU A 113 -3.68 -8.43 -15.28
C LEU A 113 -4.94 -8.53 -16.16
N TYR A 114 -5.60 -7.41 -16.45
CA TYR A 114 -6.82 -7.40 -17.24
C TYR A 114 -6.56 -7.73 -18.71
N GLY A 115 -5.39 -7.36 -19.24
CA GLY A 115 -4.94 -7.78 -20.56
C GLY A 115 -4.80 -9.30 -20.65
N LEU A 116 -4.18 -9.94 -19.66
CA LEU A 116 -4.11 -11.41 -19.58
C LEU A 116 -5.51 -12.03 -19.53
N ILE A 117 -6.40 -11.50 -18.69
CA ILE A 117 -7.79 -11.96 -18.59
C ILE A 117 -8.52 -11.81 -19.94
N ALA A 118 -8.32 -10.70 -20.65
CA ALA A 118 -8.93 -10.44 -21.95
C ALA A 118 -8.36 -11.32 -23.07
N LEU A 119 -7.07 -11.70 -22.99
CA LEU A 119 -6.38 -12.54 -23.97
C LEU A 119 -6.71 -14.03 -23.82
N LEU A 120 -7.07 -14.48 -22.62
CA LEU A 120 -7.38 -15.89 -22.35
C LEU A 120 -8.50 -16.44 -23.25
N PRO A 121 -9.68 -15.80 -23.39
CA PRO A 121 -10.72 -16.28 -24.29
C PRO A 121 -10.28 -16.39 -25.76
N LEU A 122 -9.38 -15.51 -26.23
CA LEU A 122 -8.87 -15.58 -27.59
C LEU A 122 -8.07 -16.86 -27.83
N ALA A 123 -7.30 -17.31 -26.83
CA ALA A 123 -6.55 -18.56 -26.91
C ALA A 123 -7.45 -19.81 -27.01
N TYR A 124 -8.69 -19.72 -26.53
CA TYR A 124 -9.66 -20.82 -26.51
C TYR A 124 -10.82 -20.64 -27.51
N HIS A 125 -10.75 -19.67 -28.43
CA HIS A 125 -11.85 -19.31 -29.34
C HIS A 125 -13.19 -19.06 -28.63
N ALA A 126 -13.13 -18.53 -27.41
CA ALA A 126 -14.28 -18.29 -26.57
C ALA A 126 -14.68 -16.80 -26.57
N PRO A 127 -15.97 -16.48 -26.34
CA PRO A 127 -16.42 -15.10 -26.18
C PRO A 127 -15.83 -14.45 -24.93
N LEU A 128 -15.59 -13.13 -24.99
CA LEU A 128 -14.99 -12.35 -23.89
C LEU A 128 -15.82 -12.41 -22.58
N ALA A 129 -17.13 -12.62 -22.66
CA ALA A 129 -17.99 -12.78 -21.48
C ALA A 129 -17.58 -13.95 -20.58
N LEU A 130 -16.94 -14.99 -21.13
CA LEU A 130 -16.40 -16.09 -20.33
C LEU A 130 -15.22 -15.64 -19.46
N ALA A 131 -14.46 -14.63 -19.88
CA ALA A 131 -13.33 -14.08 -19.11
C ALA A 131 -13.76 -13.50 -17.77
N LEU A 132 -14.96 -12.91 -17.70
CA LEU A 132 -15.49 -12.29 -16.49
C LEU A 132 -15.74 -13.31 -15.38
N LYS A 133 -15.87 -14.59 -15.73
CA LYS A 133 -16.03 -15.70 -14.78
C LYS A 133 -14.70 -16.26 -14.29
N HIS A 134 -13.57 -15.77 -14.79
CA HIS A 134 -12.28 -16.32 -14.45
C HIS A 134 -11.88 -15.96 -13.00
N THR A 135 -11.29 -16.91 -12.30
CA THR A 135 -10.74 -16.74 -10.94
C THR A 135 -9.63 -15.68 -10.86
N ALA A 136 -9.05 -15.27 -11.98
CA ALA A 136 -7.98 -14.27 -12.06
C ALA A 136 -8.44 -12.88 -11.59
N PHE A 137 -9.76 -12.61 -11.57
CA PHE A 137 -10.32 -11.41 -10.93
C PHE A 137 -9.86 -11.25 -9.48
N ALA A 138 -9.69 -12.35 -8.73
CA ALA A 138 -9.22 -12.32 -7.35
C ALA A 138 -7.83 -11.66 -7.21
N TYR A 139 -7.01 -11.70 -8.27
CA TYR A 139 -5.69 -11.07 -8.27
C TYR A 139 -5.76 -9.54 -8.29
N ALA A 140 -6.88 -8.93 -8.71
CA ALA A 140 -7.08 -7.50 -8.57
C ALA A 140 -7.09 -7.08 -7.08
N PHE A 141 -7.75 -7.86 -6.23
CA PHE A 141 -7.70 -7.64 -4.78
C PHE A 141 -6.29 -7.84 -4.23
N ALA A 142 -5.57 -8.86 -4.70
CA ALA A 142 -4.19 -9.10 -4.28
C ALA A 142 -3.28 -7.93 -4.64
N LEU A 143 -3.40 -7.36 -5.84
CA LEU A 143 -2.63 -6.17 -6.25
C LEU A 143 -2.94 -4.96 -5.36
N VAL A 144 -4.22 -4.71 -5.04
CA VAL A 144 -4.59 -3.63 -4.09
C VAL A 144 -4.05 -3.91 -2.68
N ALA A 145 -4.12 -5.16 -2.20
CA ALA A 145 -3.62 -5.56 -0.89
C ALA A 145 -2.09 -5.40 -0.78
N LEU A 146 -1.34 -5.77 -1.82
CA LEU A 146 0.11 -5.54 -1.88
C LEU A 146 0.46 -4.05 -1.79
N ARG A 147 -0.39 -3.16 -2.31
CA ARG A 147 -0.21 -1.71 -2.17
C ARG A 147 -0.43 -1.21 -0.74
N ALA A 148 -1.27 -1.89 0.04
CA ALA A 148 -1.49 -1.55 1.44
C ALA A 148 -0.22 -1.73 2.29
N LEU A 149 0.68 -2.66 1.91
CA LEU A 149 1.96 -2.87 2.58
C LEU A 149 2.90 -1.65 2.54
N ARG A 150 2.67 -0.72 1.60
CA ARG A 150 3.49 0.50 1.48
C ARG A 150 3.22 1.53 2.59
N LEU A 151 2.17 1.36 3.40
CA LEU A 151 1.71 2.35 4.39
C LEU A 151 1.41 3.74 3.79
N GLU A 152 1.08 3.80 2.51
CA GLU A 152 0.72 5.02 1.79
C GLU A 152 -0.75 4.92 1.33
N PRO A 153 -1.71 5.47 2.09
CA PRO A 153 -3.13 5.26 1.84
C PRO A 153 -3.55 5.80 0.46
N GLY A 154 -2.95 6.90 -0.01
CA GLY A 154 -3.29 7.50 -1.31
C GLY A 154 -3.10 6.55 -2.49
N TRP A 155 -2.05 5.73 -2.45
CA TRP A 155 -1.80 4.74 -3.51
C TRP A 155 -2.71 3.52 -3.42
N VAL A 156 -3.18 3.17 -2.22
CA VAL A 156 -4.21 2.13 -2.06
C VAL A 156 -5.50 2.56 -2.75
N ALA A 157 -5.98 3.78 -2.44
CA ALA A 157 -7.18 4.33 -3.06
C ALA A 157 -7.05 4.47 -4.58
N PHE A 158 -5.91 4.98 -5.06
CA PHE A 158 -5.64 5.08 -6.50
C PHE A 158 -5.63 3.70 -7.17
N SER A 159 -4.96 2.71 -6.57
CA SER A 159 -4.90 1.35 -7.11
C SER A 159 -6.27 0.69 -7.19
N GLY A 160 -7.12 0.84 -6.17
CA GLY A 160 -8.48 0.30 -6.22
C GLY A 160 -9.38 1.02 -7.22
N GLY A 161 -9.18 2.33 -7.43
CA GLY A 161 -9.86 3.06 -8.50
C GLY A 161 -9.46 2.56 -9.90
N VAL A 162 -8.16 2.34 -10.13
CA VAL A 162 -7.64 1.74 -11.38
C VAL A 162 -8.17 0.31 -11.56
N ALA A 163 -8.21 -0.49 -10.50
CA ALA A 163 -8.76 -1.83 -10.52
C ALA A 163 -10.25 -1.83 -10.94
N ALA A 164 -11.06 -1.00 -10.26
CA ALA A 164 -12.50 -0.90 -10.49
C ALA A 164 -12.81 -0.44 -11.92
N THR A 165 -12.09 0.58 -12.40
CA THR A 165 -12.24 1.09 -13.76
C THR A 165 -11.80 0.08 -14.81
N GLY A 166 -10.69 -0.62 -14.59
CA GLY A 166 -10.22 -1.67 -15.50
C GLY A 166 -11.19 -2.84 -15.63
N TRP A 167 -11.75 -3.33 -14.51
CA TRP A 167 -12.77 -4.37 -14.55
C TRP A 167 -14.06 -3.90 -15.22
N ALA A 168 -14.55 -2.70 -14.85
CA ALA A 168 -15.75 -2.13 -15.45
C ALA A 168 -15.60 -1.94 -16.97
N LEU A 169 -14.41 -1.51 -17.43
CA LEU A 169 -14.11 -1.39 -18.86
C LEU A 169 -14.14 -2.75 -19.55
N LEU A 170 -13.53 -3.77 -18.95
CA LEU A 170 -13.54 -5.13 -19.51
C LEU A 170 -14.96 -5.69 -19.60
N ALA A 171 -15.76 -5.54 -18.54
CA ALA A 171 -17.16 -5.93 -18.52
C ALA A 171 -18.00 -5.18 -19.56
N PHE A 172 -17.76 -3.87 -19.71
CA PHE A 172 -18.39 -3.05 -20.73
C PHE A 172 -18.07 -3.55 -22.13
N ILE A 173 -16.79 -3.79 -22.45
CA ILE A 173 -16.38 -4.33 -23.76
C ILE A 173 -17.04 -5.69 -24.02
N ALA A 174 -17.08 -6.58 -23.02
CA ALA A 174 -17.73 -7.89 -23.15
C ALA A 174 -19.24 -7.78 -23.40
N ALA A 175 -19.92 -6.79 -22.80
CA ALA A 175 -21.35 -6.55 -22.97
C ALA A 175 -21.72 -6.04 -24.38
N GLN A 176 -20.76 -5.50 -25.14
CA GLN A 176 -21.01 -5.02 -26.51
C GLN A 176 -21.20 -6.15 -27.53
N ALA A 177 -20.88 -7.40 -27.17
CA ALA A 177 -21.05 -8.54 -28.07
C ALA A 177 -22.55 -8.88 -28.27
N PRO A 178 -22.99 -9.23 -29.50
CA PRO A 178 -24.39 -9.55 -29.77
C PRO A 178 -24.89 -10.71 -28.91
N GLY A 179 -26.01 -10.51 -28.20
CA GLY A 179 -26.60 -11.53 -27.32
C GLY A 179 -25.83 -11.79 -26.02
N ALA A 180 -24.79 -11.00 -25.71
CA ALA A 180 -24.01 -11.18 -24.49
C ALA A 180 -24.77 -10.75 -23.24
N LEU A 181 -25.62 -9.73 -23.31
CA LEU A 181 -26.36 -9.23 -22.15
C LEU A 181 -27.49 -10.18 -21.74
N THR A 182 -27.57 -10.46 -20.44
CA THR A 182 -28.71 -11.18 -19.85
C THR A 182 -29.21 -10.46 -18.59
N ALA A 183 -30.50 -10.56 -18.34
CA ALA A 183 -31.12 -10.19 -17.06
C ALA A 183 -31.44 -11.42 -16.19
N ASP A 184 -31.30 -12.63 -16.73
CA ASP A 184 -31.58 -13.88 -16.02
C ASP A 184 -30.32 -14.40 -15.30
N PRO A 185 -30.37 -14.56 -13.96
CA PRO A 185 -29.27 -15.12 -13.19
C PRO A 185 -28.88 -16.54 -13.59
N ILE A 186 -29.83 -17.39 -13.99
CA ILE A 186 -29.54 -18.79 -14.34
C ILE A 186 -28.77 -18.84 -15.66
N ALA A 187 -29.21 -18.09 -16.67
CA ALA A 187 -28.48 -17.92 -17.93
C ALA A 187 -27.06 -17.39 -17.72
N TYR A 188 -26.86 -16.46 -16.77
CA TYR A 188 -25.54 -15.94 -16.44
C TYR A 188 -24.57 -17.03 -15.96
N PHE A 189 -25.00 -17.97 -15.10
CA PHE A 189 -24.10 -19.02 -14.63
C PHE A 189 -23.82 -20.10 -15.68
N THR A 190 -24.81 -20.42 -16.51
CA THR A 190 -24.77 -21.57 -17.42
C THR A 190 -24.20 -21.27 -18.81
N ALA A 191 -24.25 -20.02 -19.27
CA ALA A 191 -23.83 -19.62 -20.61
C ALA A 191 -22.92 -18.37 -20.55
N PRO A 192 -22.14 -18.06 -21.61
CA PRO A 192 -21.22 -16.92 -21.62
C PRO A 192 -21.97 -15.59 -21.82
N HIS A 193 -22.82 -15.24 -20.85
CA HIS A 193 -23.52 -13.98 -20.78
C HIS A 193 -22.91 -13.05 -19.72
N VAL A 194 -23.16 -11.76 -19.88
CA VAL A 194 -22.81 -10.69 -18.96
C VAL A 194 -24.09 -10.25 -18.24
N LEU A 195 -24.08 -10.35 -16.92
CA LEU A 195 -25.15 -9.84 -16.06
C LEU A 195 -24.66 -8.54 -15.40
N PRO A 196 -25.17 -7.35 -15.81
CA PRO A 196 -24.67 -6.08 -15.29
C PRO A 196 -24.72 -5.97 -13.76
N ALA A 197 -25.74 -6.56 -13.12
CA ALA A 197 -25.87 -6.57 -11.66
C ALA A 197 -24.72 -7.35 -10.98
N ALA A 198 -24.31 -8.48 -11.55
CA ALA A 198 -23.20 -9.27 -11.01
C ALA A 198 -21.85 -8.56 -11.19
N GLU A 199 -21.65 -7.90 -12.34
CA GLU A 199 -20.42 -7.13 -12.58
C GLU A 199 -20.35 -5.88 -11.69
N PHE A 200 -21.49 -5.23 -11.43
CA PHE A 200 -21.57 -4.14 -10.48
C PHE A 200 -21.19 -4.60 -9.06
N ASP A 201 -21.71 -5.75 -8.61
CA ASP A 201 -21.41 -6.29 -7.28
C ASP A 201 -19.90 -6.59 -7.11
N ARG A 202 -19.24 -7.12 -8.15
CA ARG A 202 -17.77 -7.30 -8.16
C ARG A 202 -17.02 -5.98 -8.01
N VAL A 203 -17.42 -4.94 -8.75
CA VAL A 203 -16.81 -3.60 -8.64
C VAL A 203 -17.05 -3.01 -7.26
N ALA A 204 -18.26 -3.15 -6.72
CA ALA A 204 -18.63 -2.69 -5.39
C ALA A 204 -17.80 -3.40 -4.30
N ALA A 205 -17.64 -4.72 -4.37
CA ALA A 205 -16.81 -5.49 -3.46
C ALA A 205 -15.34 -5.05 -3.53
N LEU A 206 -14.80 -4.82 -4.73
CA LEU A 206 -13.43 -4.33 -4.92
C LEU A 206 -13.21 -2.94 -4.31
N LEU A 207 -14.15 -2.02 -4.50
CA LEU A 207 -14.12 -0.69 -3.89
C LEU A 207 -14.28 -0.75 -2.38
N ALA A 208 -15.15 -1.63 -1.86
CA ALA A 208 -15.35 -1.82 -0.43
C ALA A 208 -14.07 -2.33 0.26
N VAL A 209 -13.44 -3.37 -0.29
CA VAL A 209 -12.16 -3.88 0.23
C VAL A 209 -11.07 -2.81 0.14
N THR A 210 -11.01 -2.06 -0.97
CA THR A 210 -10.08 -0.92 -1.11
C THR A 210 -10.30 0.12 -0.01
N ALA A 211 -11.55 0.47 0.29
CA ALA A 211 -11.88 1.44 1.34
C ALA A 211 -11.46 0.95 2.73
N VAL A 212 -11.65 -0.33 3.03
CA VAL A 212 -11.19 -0.95 4.29
C VAL A 212 -9.66 -0.90 4.38
N LEU A 213 -8.95 -1.33 3.34
CA LEU A 213 -7.48 -1.30 3.31
C LEU A 213 -6.94 0.12 3.42
N TRP A 214 -7.55 1.07 2.70
CA TRP A 214 -7.22 2.49 2.79
C TRP A 214 -7.35 3.01 4.22
N LEU A 215 -8.46 2.70 4.90
CA LEU A 215 -8.70 3.12 6.28
C LEU A 215 -7.71 2.45 7.24
N ALA A 216 -7.46 1.16 7.08
CA ALA A 216 -6.51 0.39 7.89
C ALA A 216 -5.10 0.98 7.78
N VAL A 217 -4.65 1.26 6.55
CA VAL A 217 -3.35 1.89 6.28
C VAL A 217 -3.29 3.31 6.85
N ARG A 218 -4.36 4.10 6.69
CA ARG A 218 -4.43 5.45 7.25
C ARG A 218 -4.28 5.44 8.77
N ARG A 219 -4.98 4.52 9.46
CA ARG A 219 -4.85 4.34 10.93
C ARG A 219 -3.47 3.84 11.33
N GLY A 220 -2.94 2.84 10.63
CA GLY A 220 -1.61 2.29 10.87
C GLY A 220 -0.52 3.36 10.76
N ARG A 221 -0.59 4.22 9.74
CA ARG A 221 0.36 5.33 9.54
C ARG A 221 0.36 6.31 10.70
N VAL A 222 -0.81 6.65 11.24
CA VAL A 222 -0.92 7.51 12.43
C VAL A 222 -0.30 6.85 13.66
N LEU A 223 -0.52 5.55 13.85
CA LEU A 223 0.04 4.80 14.99
C LEU A 223 1.57 4.72 14.91
N VAL A 224 2.09 4.41 13.72
CA VAL A 224 3.53 4.35 13.45
C VAL A 224 4.17 5.72 13.67
N TYR A 225 3.53 6.79 13.20
CA TYR A 225 4.04 8.16 13.38
C TYR A 225 4.11 8.57 14.85
N LYS A 226 3.08 8.25 15.64
CA LYS A 226 3.08 8.48 17.09
C LYS A 226 4.20 7.71 17.80
N ALA A 227 4.41 6.44 17.44
CA ALA A 227 5.47 5.61 18.02
C ALA A 227 6.87 6.19 17.75
N PHE A 228 7.12 6.70 16.53
CA PHE A 228 8.40 7.32 16.19
C PHE A 228 8.66 8.62 16.95
N ILE A 229 7.64 9.46 17.17
CA ILE A 229 7.79 10.66 17.98
C ILE A 229 8.18 10.29 19.42
N SER A 230 7.51 9.29 20.00
CA SER A 230 7.82 8.81 21.36
C SER A 230 9.23 8.21 21.46
N ASP A 231 9.69 7.44 20.47
CA ASP A 231 11.06 6.87 20.47
C ASP A 231 12.12 7.98 20.36
N ALA A 232 11.91 8.95 19.45
CA ALA A 232 12.82 10.08 19.29
C ALA A 232 12.90 10.94 20.57
N ALA A 233 11.75 11.25 21.19
CA ALA A 233 11.70 12.00 22.43
C ALA A 233 12.40 11.26 23.59
N THR A 234 12.22 9.93 23.67
CA THR A 234 12.88 9.09 24.69
C THR A 234 14.40 9.12 24.55
N ARG A 235 14.92 9.02 23.32
CA ARG A 235 16.37 9.06 23.03
C ARG A 235 17.01 10.43 23.31
N GLU A 236 16.25 11.50 23.14
CA GLU A 236 16.75 12.85 23.44
C GLU A 236 16.75 13.09 24.96
N LEU A 237 15.69 12.68 25.66
CA LEU A 237 15.59 12.77 27.12
C LEU A 237 16.60 11.89 27.86
N SER A 238 16.96 10.71 27.33
CA SER A 238 17.94 9.81 27.96
C SER A 238 19.38 10.36 27.97
N ARG A 239 19.64 11.46 27.24
CA ARG A 239 20.91 12.19 27.35
C ARG A 239 21.01 13.01 28.64
N PHE A 240 19.87 13.39 29.21
CA PHE A 240 19.78 14.27 30.38
C PHE A 240 19.21 13.58 31.62
N PHE A 241 18.50 12.46 31.42
CA PHE A 241 17.83 11.71 32.48
C PHE A 241 18.19 10.22 32.39
N SER A 242 17.98 9.48 33.49
CA SER A 242 18.10 8.03 33.44
C SER A 242 17.14 7.45 32.40
N PRO A 243 17.49 6.34 31.72
CA PRO A 243 16.65 5.74 30.67
C PRO A 243 15.22 5.44 31.13
N GLU A 244 15.06 5.05 32.40
CA GLU A 244 13.75 4.79 33.02
C GLU A 244 12.93 6.07 33.20
N LEU A 245 13.54 7.17 33.65
CA LEU A 245 12.88 8.46 33.81
C LEU A 245 12.52 9.06 32.45
N ALA A 246 13.43 8.97 31.48
CA ALA A 246 13.21 9.42 30.10
C ALA A 246 12.02 8.68 29.45
N LYS A 247 11.95 7.35 29.60
CA LYS A 247 10.82 6.55 29.11
C LYS A 247 9.51 6.95 29.79
N ARG A 248 9.52 7.14 31.12
CA ARG A 248 8.32 7.52 31.89
C ARG A 248 7.79 8.90 31.48
N ILE A 249 8.68 9.88 31.27
CA ILE A 249 8.32 11.22 30.77
C ILE A 249 7.79 11.15 29.32
N ALA A 250 8.40 10.31 28.47
CA ALA A 250 8.04 10.23 27.06
C ALA A 250 6.75 9.41 26.77
N THR A 251 6.41 8.45 27.63
CA THR A 251 5.25 7.55 27.44
C THR A 251 4.11 7.75 28.44
N GLY A 252 4.33 8.47 29.54
CA GLY A 252 3.35 8.64 30.61
C GLY A 252 2.26 9.65 30.28
N SER A 253 1.00 9.25 30.40
CA SER A 253 -0.17 10.13 30.45
C SER A 253 -0.31 10.86 31.79
N ASP A 254 0.30 10.32 32.85
CA ASP A 254 0.57 11.05 34.08
C ASP A 254 1.80 11.93 33.82
N ALA A 255 1.53 13.11 33.27
CA ALA A 255 2.51 14.19 33.28
C ALA A 255 3.09 14.27 34.68
N THR A 256 4.41 14.19 34.81
CA THR A 256 5.12 14.45 36.06
C THR A 256 4.58 15.76 36.62
N ILE A 257 3.68 15.67 37.60
CA ILE A 257 2.97 16.85 38.11
C ILE A 257 4.03 17.64 38.86
N PRO A 258 4.29 18.90 38.46
CA PRO A 258 5.23 19.74 39.19
C PRO A 258 4.83 19.80 40.67
N GLY A 259 5.75 19.44 41.57
CA GLY A 259 5.49 19.43 43.01
C GLY A 259 5.08 18.08 43.61
N VAL A 260 5.01 17.00 42.83
CA VAL A 260 4.80 15.63 43.35
C VAL A 260 6.13 14.88 43.42
N ALA A 261 6.47 14.35 44.59
CA ALA A 261 7.63 13.51 44.82
C ALA A 261 7.21 12.05 45.07
N GLU A 262 8.00 11.09 44.59
CA GLU A 262 7.81 9.66 44.82
C GLU A 262 8.97 9.15 45.67
N MET A 263 8.69 8.47 46.78
CA MET A 263 9.73 7.81 47.57
C MET A 263 10.23 6.58 46.83
N ARG A 264 11.56 6.42 46.74
CA ARG A 264 12.22 5.29 46.10
C ARG A 264 13.45 4.87 46.87
N ASP A 265 13.64 3.56 46.97
CA ASP A 265 14.89 2.99 47.43
C ASP A 265 15.93 3.09 46.31
N ALA A 266 17.00 3.84 46.56
CA ALA A 266 18.08 4.04 45.61
C ALA A 266 19.43 3.97 46.31
N ALA A 267 20.40 3.31 45.68
CA ALA A 267 21.79 3.34 46.10
C ALA A 267 22.44 4.64 45.60
N VAL A 268 22.90 5.49 46.52
CA VAL A 268 23.53 6.77 46.19
C VAL A 268 25.05 6.61 46.24
N ILE A 269 25.72 6.89 45.12
CA ILE A 269 27.19 6.91 45.01
C ILE A 269 27.63 8.36 44.82
N PHE A 270 28.49 8.84 45.72
CA PHE A 270 29.17 10.11 45.57
C PHE A 270 30.63 9.85 45.18
N SER A 271 31.00 10.22 43.96
CA SER A 271 32.39 10.20 43.49
C SER A 271 32.77 11.58 43.01
N THR A 272 33.81 12.17 43.61
CA THR A 272 34.40 13.43 43.18
C THR A 272 35.76 13.18 42.54
N CYS A 273 36.14 14.02 41.57
CA CYS A 273 37.50 14.01 41.04
C CYS A 273 38.41 14.74 42.02
N ALA A 274 39.42 14.05 42.56
CA ALA A 274 40.44 14.69 43.37
C ALA A 274 41.33 15.59 42.47
N GLY A 275 41.34 16.90 42.72
CA GLY A 275 42.24 17.85 42.04
C GLY A 275 41.65 19.16 41.53
N SER A 276 40.36 19.45 41.74
CA SER A 276 39.82 20.79 41.45
C SER A 276 40.16 21.76 42.60
N PRO A 277 40.83 22.91 42.35
CA PRO A 277 41.45 23.74 43.39
C PRO A 277 40.49 24.55 44.28
N THR A 278 39.18 24.29 44.26
CA THR A 278 38.18 25.15 44.93
C THR A 278 37.22 24.44 45.89
N CYS A 279 37.52 23.25 46.41
CA CYS A 279 36.64 22.59 47.40
C CYS A 279 37.31 22.54 48.79
N PRO A 280 36.87 23.35 49.78
CA PRO A 280 37.37 23.25 51.14
C PRO A 280 36.83 21.97 51.79
N ALA A 281 37.74 21.18 52.37
CA ALA A 281 37.41 19.99 53.15
C ALA A 281 36.66 20.40 54.43
N ALA A 282 35.59 19.67 54.72
CA ALA A 282 34.90 19.70 56.02
C ALA A 282 35.68 18.88 57.06
#